data_AF-A0A932CKB9-F1
#
_entry.id   AF-A0A932CKB9-F1
#
_cell.length_a   1.000
_cell.length_b   1.000
_cell.length_c   1.000
_cell.angle_alpha   90.00
_cell.angle_beta   90.00
_cell.angle_gamma   90.00
#
_symmetry.space_group_name_H-M   'P 1'
#
loop_
_entity.id
_entity.type
_entity.pdbx_description
1 polymer ?
#
loop_
_entity_poly.entity_id
_entity_poly.type
_entity_poly.pdbx_seq_one_letter_code
_entity_poly.pdbx_strand_id
1 'polypeptide(L)'
;MGFLKGGRVARWAWMLGAALSVVALAAACAGAAPTPTPTPTKAPPTPTATATPVRATPTPGKVAAVVGAEMVHAAYIDLSTNISDMRSRITQWEGGDQNSLNIAVEKAERIEALLHAIQWPAPLSEPVEEIEKALPAVEAALKNKDLAAAKQAVTPIGEHSHDLTHDFYGKWVPARKAADFGSMAAHAAYLDLSGNISDMRSRITQWEGGDQNSLNTAMEKAERIEALLHGVPWPPALDEAVEMIEKALPAVETALKAKDLAAAKQAVTPVGEASHDLTHAFYEKWVSGKHGAEDAGCAQAGYLDLSVNVSDLRSRITQWEGGDQNSLNIATEKAERIEALLHAIPWPAALSEPVEKIEKALPSVEAALKAKDVAAAKQAVAPIGEASHDLTHAFYEKWVPGMMGTMSH
;
A
#
# COMPACT_ATOMS: atom_id res chain seq x y z
N MET A 1 12.54 4.31 62.01
CA MET A 1 13.67 3.84 61.18
C MET A 1 13.14 2.68 60.34
N GLY A 2 12.99 2.64 59.02
CA GLY A 2 12.97 3.53 57.84
C GLY A 2 12.17 2.76 56.77
N PHE A 3 11.27 3.36 55.96
CA PHE A 3 11.53 3.84 54.58
C PHE A 3 12.32 2.83 53.70
N LEU A 4 11.93 2.34 52.51
CA LEU A 4 11.17 2.88 51.36
C LEU A 4 10.83 1.77 50.31
N LYS A 5 9.77 2.02 49.51
CA LYS A 5 9.57 1.77 48.04
C LYS A 5 9.55 0.31 47.53
N GLY A 6 8.63 -0.13 46.68
CA GLY A 6 7.80 0.56 45.68
C GLY A 6 8.24 0.12 44.27
N GLY A 7 7.65 -0.96 43.73
CA GLY A 7 7.89 -1.46 42.37
C GLY A 7 6.59 -1.50 41.57
N ARG A 8 6.46 -0.60 40.59
CA ARG A 8 5.33 -0.50 39.67
C ARG A 8 5.44 -1.59 38.62
N VAL A 9 4.38 -2.38 38.45
CA VAL A 9 4.21 -3.28 37.30
C VAL A 9 3.75 -2.41 36.13
N ALA A 10 4.65 -2.13 35.20
CA ALA A 10 4.33 -1.45 33.95
C ALA A 10 3.56 -2.42 33.04
N ARG A 11 2.27 -2.13 32.83
CA ARG A 11 1.45 -2.77 31.79
C ARG A 11 1.91 -2.24 30.44
N TRP A 12 2.56 -3.09 29.65
CA TRP A 12 2.82 -2.87 28.24
C TRP A 12 1.58 -3.27 27.44
N ALA A 13 0.94 -2.32 26.78
CA ALA A 13 -0.15 -2.55 25.84
C ALA A 13 0.38 -2.31 24.43
N TRP A 14 0.69 -3.40 23.73
CA TRP A 14 0.85 -3.43 22.28
C TRP A 14 -0.53 -3.59 21.64
N MET A 15 -0.97 -2.65 20.81
CA MET A 15 -2.00 -2.87 19.80
C MET A 15 -1.69 -2.03 18.55
N LEU A 16 -1.14 -2.70 17.54
CA LEU A 16 -1.07 -2.24 16.16
C LEU A 16 -1.61 -3.41 15.35
N GLY A 17 -2.85 -3.27 14.90
CA GLY A 17 -3.58 -4.23 14.08
C GLY A 17 -4.60 -3.45 13.26
N ALA A 18 -4.56 -3.65 11.95
CA ALA A 18 -5.30 -2.90 10.95
C ALA A 18 -6.80 -2.79 11.25
N ALA A 19 -7.33 -1.55 11.21
CA ALA A 19 -8.75 -1.31 11.15
C ALA A 19 -9.11 -0.72 9.77
N LEU A 20 -9.46 -1.61 8.84
CA LEU A 20 -10.47 -1.32 7.82
C LEU A 20 -11.71 -0.81 8.55
N SER A 21 -11.94 0.51 8.51
CA SER A 21 -13.09 1.13 9.15
C SER A 21 -14.23 1.22 8.14
N VAL A 22 -15.13 0.24 8.19
CA VAL A 22 -16.51 0.39 7.70
C VAL A 22 -17.27 1.20 8.76
N VAL A 23 -17.59 2.45 8.47
CA VAL A 23 -18.46 3.27 9.32
C VAL A 23 -19.91 2.98 8.94
N ALA A 24 -20.59 2.15 9.74
CA ALA A 24 -22.05 2.03 9.70
C ALA A 24 -22.67 3.03 10.70
N LEU A 25 -23.43 4.00 10.21
CA LEU A 25 -24.10 5.03 11.01
C LEU A 25 -25.48 4.53 11.46
N ALA A 26 -25.66 4.29 12.76
CA ALA A 26 -26.97 3.97 13.35
C ALA A 26 -27.63 5.24 13.92
N ALA A 27 -28.81 5.60 13.40
CA ALA A 27 -29.59 6.74 13.83
C ALA A 27 -30.43 6.41 15.09
N ALA A 28 -30.25 7.19 16.15
CA ALA A 28 -31.13 7.18 17.32
C ALA A 28 -32.16 8.32 17.22
N CYS A 29 -33.43 7.97 17.37
CA CYS A 29 -34.56 8.91 17.38
C CYS A 29 -34.56 9.78 18.65
N ALA A 30 -34.56 11.10 18.47
CA ALA A 30 -35.02 12.05 19.47
C ALA A 30 -35.82 13.16 18.76
N GLY A 31 -37.05 13.40 19.23
CA GLY A 31 -38.03 14.26 18.58
C GLY A 31 -37.62 15.74 18.55
N ALA A 32 -37.83 16.38 17.40
CA ALA A 32 -37.68 17.81 17.22
C ALA A 32 -39.03 18.48 16.96
N ALA A 33 -39.18 19.68 17.55
CA ALA A 33 -40.28 20.61 17.42
C ALA A 33 -40.50 21.10 15.97
N PRO A 34 -41.67 21.65 15.61
CA PRO A 34 -41.99 22.04 14.24
C PRO A 34 -41.08 23.15 13.72
N THR A 35 -40.32 22.83 12.66
CA THR A 35 -39.48 23.74 11.88
C THR A 35 -40.35 24.58 10.92
N PRO A 36 -40.09 25.89 10.73
CA PRO A 36 -40.84 26.73 9.81
C PRO A 36 -40.72 26.29 8.35
N THR A 37 -41.83 26.38 7.62
CA THR A 37 -41.96 26.04 6.20
C THR A 37 -41.02 26.90 5.34
N PRO A 38 -40.09 26.30 4.57
CA PRO A 38 -39.24 27.04 3.67
C PRO A 38 -40.00 27.51 2.42
N THR A 39 -39.78 28.76 2.05
CA THR A 39 -40.22 29.36 0.78
C THR A 39 -39.54 28.62 -0.40
N PRO A 40 -40.28 28.24 -1.45
CA PRO A 40 -39.71 27.51 -2.58
C PRO A 40 -38.68 28.36 -3.31
N THR A 41 -37.42 27.92 -3.25
CA THR A 41 -36.31 28.47 -4.04
C THR A 41 -36.30 27.79 -5.42
N LYS A 42 -36.19 28.61 -6.46
CA LYS A 42 -36.17 28.18 -7.87
C LYS A 42 -35.05 27.14 -8.08
N ALA A 43 -35.40 25.98 -8.65
CA ALA A 43 -34.41 24.93 -8.94
C ALA A 43 -33.33 25.47 -9.92
N PRO A 44 -32.04 25.26 -9.64
CA PRO A 44 -30.97 25.59 -10.56
C PRO A 44 -31.10 24.73 -11.84
N PRO A 45 -30.66 25.24 -13.00
CA PRO A 45 -30.70 24.50 -14.25
C PRO A 45 -29.90 23.20 -14.13
N THR A 46 -30.48 22.11 -14.62
CA THR A 46 -29.82 20.81 -14.74
C THR A 46 -28.53 20.97 -15.55
N PRO A 47 -27.35 20.58 -15.01
CA PRO A 47 -26.12 20.64 -15.77
C PRO A 47 -26.21 19.72 -16.99
N THR A 48 -25.96 20.29 -18.17
CA THR A 48 -25.81 19.53 -19.42
C THR A 48 -24.59 18.61 -19.27
N ALA A 49 -24.79 17.30 -19.44
CA ALA A 49 -23.70 16.33 -19.39
C ALA A 49 -22.63 16.69 -20.46
N THR A 50 -21.44 17.08 -20.00
CA THR A 50 -20.26 17.19 -20.85
C THR A 50 -19.90 15.78 -21.31
N ALA A 51 -19.84 15.56 -22.62
CA ALA A 51 -19.42 14.29 -23.18
C ALA A 51 -18.02 13.93 -22.64
N THR A 52 -17.91 12.78 -21.97
CA THR A 52 -16.62 12.24 -21.54
C THR A 52 -15.76 12.06 -22.80
N PRO A 53 -14.54 12.63 -22.86
CA PRO A 53 -13.66 12.41 -23.98
C PRO A 53 -13.42 10.90 -24.13
N VAL A 54 -13.70 10.37 -25.32
CA VAL A 54 -13.38 8.98 -25.65
C VAL A 54 -11.85 8.88 -25.69
N ARG A 55 -11.26 8.21 -24.69
CA ARG A 55 -9.83 7.91 -24.64
C ARG A 55 -9.49 7.08 -25.87
N ALA A 56 -8.50 7.50 -26.64
CA ALA A 56 -7.99 6.71 -27.76
C ALA A 56 -7.44 5.39 -27.21
N THR A 57 -7.94 4.26 -27.73
CA THR A 57 -7.37 2.95 -27.44
C THR A 57 -5.91 2.95 -27.93
N PRO A 58 -4.92 2.72 -27.05
CA PRO A 58 -3.53 2.67 -27.47
C PRO A 58 -3.37 1.53 -28.48
N THR A 59 -2.84 1.84 -29.67
CA THR A 59 -2.41 0.83 -30.63
C THR A 59 -1.26 0.04 -29.99
N PRO A 60 -1.29 -1.32 -29.95
CA PRO A 60 -0.22 -2.12 -29.37
C PRO A 60 1.11 -1.96 -30.12
N GLY A 61 1.88 -0.93 -29.78
CA GLY A 61 3.28 -0.79 -30.14
C GLY A 61 4.11 -1.57 -29.13
N LYS A 62 4.37 -2.85 -29.42
CA LYS A 62 5.17 -3.75 -28.57
C LYS A 62 6.64 -3.34 -28.53
N VAL A 63 7.03 -2.55 -27.53
CA VAL A 63 8.34 -2.68 -26.88
C VAL A 63 8.17 -2.32 -25.40
N ALA A 64 7.89 -3.34 -24.57
CA ALA A 64 7.95 -3.17 -23.11
C ALA A 64 9.40 -2.91 -22.69
N ALA A 65 9.59 -2.13 -21.62
CA ALA A 65 10.94 -1.79 -21.22
C ALA A 65 11.71 -3.00 -20.68
N VAL A 66 12.99 -3.18 -21.02
CA VAL A 66 13.90 -4.07 -20.28
C VAL A 66 14.08 -3.45 -18.90
N VAL A 67 13.29 -3.93 -17.95
CA VAL A 67 13.23 -3.42 -16.58
C VAL A 67 14.22 -4.18 -15.68
N GLY A 68 14.89 -3.46 -14.78
CA GLY A 68 15.70 -4.06 -13.71
C GLY A 68 14.84 -4.87 -12.74
N ALA A 69 15.47 -5.73 -11.92
CA ALA A 69 14.75 -6.58 -10.98
C ALA A 69 13.93 -5.76 -9.96
N GLU A 70 14.44 -4.62 -9.51
CA GLU A 70 13.75 -3.67 -8.63
C GLU A 70 12.41 -3.18 -9.19
N MET A 71 12.35 -2.92 -10.49
CA MET A 71 11.13 -2.43 -11.14
C MET A 71 10.11 -3.55 -11.34
N VAL A 72 10.56 -4.79 -11.64
CA VAL A 72 9.67 -5.96 -11.62
C VAL A 72 9.09 -6.19 -10.21
N HIS A 73 9.90 -6.07 -9.16
CA HIS A 73 9.45 -6.24 -7.78
C HIS A 73 8.43 -5.17 -7.42
N ALA A 74 8.74 -3.89 -7.66
CA ALA A 74 7.82 -2.79 -7.36
C ALA A 74 6.52 -2.89 -8.16
N ALA A 75 6.59 -3.29 -9.44
CA ALA A 75 5.42 -3.54 -10.27
C ALA A 75 4.57 -4.71 -9.78
N TYR A 76 5.19 -5.78 -9.29
CA TYR A 76 4.46 -6.90 -8.66
C TYR A 76 3.69 -6.45 -7.41
N ILE A 77 4.33 -5.66 -6.53
CA ILE A 77 3.66 -5.11 -5.33
C ILE A 77 2.47 -4.23 -5.74
N ASP A 78 2.67 -3.37 -6.75
CA ASP A 78 1.64 -2.47 -7.23
C ASP A 78 0.48 -3.22 -7.89
N LEU A 79 0.79 -4.18 -8.78
CA LEU A 79 -0.19 -5.01 -9.47
C LEU A 79 -1.04 -5.81 -8.48
N SER A 80 -0.40 -6.52 -7.54
CA SER A 80 -1.11 -7.32 -6.53
C SER A 80 -2.00 -6.46 -5.62
N THR A 81 -1.53 -5.26 -5.26
CA THR A 81 -2.30 -4.29 -4.48
C THR A 81 -3.54 -3.80 -5.24
N ASN A 82 -3.39 -3.40 -6.51
CA ASN A 82 -4.51 -2.94 -7.32
C ASN A 82 -5.53 -4.05 -7.61
N ILE A 83 -5.09 -5.30 -7.83
CA ILE A 83 -5.98 -6.46 -7.99
C ILE A 83 -6.79 -6.70 -6.70
N SER A 84 -6.12 -6.71 -5.54
CA SER A 84 -6.79 -6.90 -4.25
C SER A 84 -7.80 -5.80 -3.96
N ASP A 85 -7.42 -4.53 -4.18
CA ASP A 85 -8.31 -3.38 -4.00
C ASP A 85 -9.51 -3.45 -4.97
N MET A 86 -9.29 -3.72 -6.26
CA MET A 86 -10.37 -3.88 -7.23
C MET A 86 -11.42 -4.93 -6.78
N ARG A 87 -10.96 -6.10 -6.31
CA ARG A 87 -11.85 -7.16 -5.79
C ARG A 87 -12.62 -6.70 -4.55
N SER A 88 -11.94 -6.01 -3.62
CA SER A 88 -12.57 -5.42 -2.44
C SER A 88 -13.64 -4.40 -2.81
N ARG A 89 -13.37 -3.53 -3.79
CA ARG A 89 -14.29 -2.51 -4.29
C ARG A 89 -15.52 -3.10 -4.98
N ILE A 90 -15.36 -4.17 -5.76
CA ILE A 90 -16.51 -4.90 -6.32
C ILE A 90 -17.40 -5.45 -5.19
N THR A 91 -16.80 -5.97 -4.12
CA THR A 91 -17.54 -6.47 -2.94
C THR A 91 -18.23 -5.34 -2.18
N GLN A 92 -17.60 -4.17 -2.04
CA GLN A 92 -18.21 -2.99 -1.39
C GLN A 92 -19.35 -2.41 -2.23
N TRP A 93 -19.22 -2.43 -3.56
CA TRP A 93 -20.29 -2.04 -4.48
C TRP A 93 -21.50 -2.97 -4.38
N GLU A 94 -21.29 -4.28 -4.20
CA GLU A 94 -22.36 -5.22 -3.84
C GLU A 94 -23.05 -4.85 -2.52
N GLY A 95 -22.29 -4.33 -1.55
CA GLY A 95 -22.82 -3.77 -0.31
C GLY A 95 -23.54 -2.42 -0.44
N GLY A 96 -23.65 -1.88 -1.66
CA GLY A 96 -24.37 -0.63 -1.95
C GLY A 96 -23.49 0.62 -2.05
N ASP A 97 -22.17 0.52 -1.84
CA ASP A 97 -21.26 1.66 -2.00
C ASP A 97 -21.02 1.97 -3.49
N GLN A 98 -21.76 2.94 -4.01
CA GLN A 98 -21.65 3.36 -5.41
C GLN A 98 -20.30 4.01 -5.73
N ASN A 99 -19.59 4.58 -4.74
CA ASN A 99 -18.28 5.15 -4.98
C ASN A 99 -17.25 4.07 -5.32
N SER A 100 -17.42 2.87 -4.75
CA SER A 100 -16.54 1.74 -5.01
C SER A 100 -16.58 1.25 -6.46
N LEU A 101 -17.67 1.46 -7.20
CA LEU A 101 -17.69 1.16 -8.65
C LEU A 101 -16.66 2.00 -9.42
N ASN A 102 -16.65 3.32 -9.21
CA ASN A 102 -15.72 4.21 -9.93
C ASN A 102 -14.27 3.88 -9.56
N ILE A 103 -14.01 3.61 -8.28
CA ILE A 103 -12.68 3.19 -7.84
C ILE A 103 -12.30 1.86 -8.49
N ALA A 104 -13.20 0.88 -8.57
CA ALA A 104 -12.91 -0.39 -9.23
C ALA A 104 -12.54 -0.21 -10.71
N VAL A 105 -13.20 0.72 -11.43
CA VAL A 105 -12.83 1.08 -12.81
C VAL A 105 -11.41 1.64 -12.87
N GLU A 106 -11.08 2.61 -12.02
CA GLU A 106 -9.72 3.16 -11.96
C GLU A 106 -8.68 2.07 -11.67
N LYS A 107 -8.99 1.11 -10.80
CA LYS A 107 -8.07 0.00 -10.48
C LYS A 107 -7.85 -0.91 -11.67
N ALA A 108 -8.88 -1.21 -12.45
CA ALA A 108 -8.74 -1.98 -13.69
C ALA A 108 -7.81 -1.25 -14.68
N GLU A 109 -7.97 0.06 -14.85
CA GLU A 109 -7.13 0.87 -15.73
C GLU A 109 -5.66 0.93 -15.28
N ARG A 110 -5.42 0.97 -13.97
CA ARG A 110 -4.06 0.91 -13.39
C ARG A 110 -3.41 -0.45 -13.61
N ILE A 111 -4.18 -1.53 -13.47
CA ILE A 111 -3.74 -2.90 -13.78
C ILE A 111 -3.33 -2.99 -15.26
N GLU A 112 -4.17 -2.52 -16.17
CA GLU A 112 -3.87 -2.50 -17.61
C GLU A 112 -2.56 -1.74 -17.90
N ALA A 113 -2.39 -0.56 -17.30
CA ALA A 113 -1.18 0.26 -17.49
C ALA A 113 0.09 -0.48 -17.03
N LEU A 114 0.05 -1.18 -15.89
CA LEU A 114 1.19 -1.95 -15.38
C LEU A 114 1.50 -3.18 -16.23
N LEU A 115 0.49 -3.92 -16.68
CA LEU A 115 0.68 -5.10 -17.51
C LEU A 115 1.41 -4.76 -18.82
N HIS A 116 1.07 -3.62 -19.43
CA HIS A 116 1.69 -3.19 -20.68
C HIS A 116 3.06 -2.51 -20.52
N ALA A 117 3.30 -1.84 -19.40
CA ALA A 117 4.55 -1.08 -19.20
C ALA A 117 5.75 -1.95 -18.82
N ILE A 118 5.52 -3.14 -18.27
CA ILE A 118 6.55 -3.99 -17.67
C ILE A 118 6.83 -5.18 -18.59
N GLN A 119 8.11 -5.40 -18.92
CA GLN A 119 8.52 -6.66 -19.51
C GLN A 119 8.64 -7.71 -18.41
N TRP A 120 7.58 -8.49 -18.22
CA TRP A 120 7.56 -9.52 -17.20
C TRP A 120 8.54 -10.66 -17.53
N PRO A 121 9.39 -11.07 -16.57
CA PRO A 121 10.36 -12.13 -16.78
C PRO A 121 9.65 -13.49 -16.92
N ALA A 122 10.29 -14.43 -17.61
CA ALA A 122 9.69 -15.73 -17.98
C ALA A 122 9.01 -16.50 -16.83
N PRO A 123 9.53 -16.53 -15.58
CA PRO A 123 8.82 -17.19 -14.49
C PRO A 123 7.46 -16.55 -14.15
N LEU A 124 7.23 -15.27 -14.49
CA LEU A 124 6.03 -14.51 -14.17
C LEU A 124 5.12 -14.26 -15.38
N SER A 125 5.59 -14.52 -16.59
CA SER A 125 4.89 -14.09 -17.81
C SER A 125 3.56 -14.82 -18.04
N GLU A 126 3.49 -16.12 -17.75
CA GLU A 126 2.27 -16.91 -17.93
C GLU A 126 1.09 -16.38 -17.07
N PRO A 127 1.21 -16.24 -15.73
CA PRO A 127 0.10 -15.70 -14.95
C PRO A 127 -0.23 -14.24 -15.29
N VAL A 128 0.75 -13.43 -15.70
CA VAL A 128 0.54 -12.06 -16.18
C VAL A 128 -0.30 -12.05 -17.46
N GLU A 129 0.04 -12.88 -18.45
CA GLU A 129 -0.71 -12.98 -19.71
C GLU A 129 -2.16 -13.42 -19.47
N GLU A 130 -2.40 -14.32 -18.51
CA GLU A 130 -3.76 -14.74 -18.14
C GLU A 130 -4.55 -13.63 -17.43
N ILE A 131 -3.90 -12.82 -16.59
CA ILE A 131 -4.52 -11.61 -16.02
C ILE A 131 -4.89 -10.63 -17.14
N GLU A 132 -3.97 -10.38 -18.09
CA GLU A 132 -4.18 -9.47 -19.23
C GLU A 132 -5.37 -9.93 -20.10
N LYS A 133 -5.49 -11.23 -20.38
CA LYS A 133 -6.63 -11.80 -21.12
C LYS A 133 -7.97 -11.65 -20.38
N ALA A 134 -7.96 -11.76 -19.05
CA ALA A 134 -9.18 -11.69 -18.23
C ALA A 134 -9.68 -10.25 -17.99
N LEU A 135 -8.77 -9.27 -17.96
CA LEU A 135 -9.07 -7.88 -17.61
C LEU A 135 -10.16 -7.20 -18.47
N PRO A 136 -10.20 -7.35 -19.81
CA PRO A 136 -11.23 -6.71 -20.64
C PRO A 136 -12.66 -7.07 -20.24
N ALA A 137 -12.90 -8.29 -19.76
CA ALA A 137 -14.23 -8.70 -19.31
C ALA A 137 -14.64 -7.99 -18.02
N VAL A 138 -13.71 -7.79 -17.09
CA VAL A 138 -13.94 -7.01 -15.85
C VAL A 138 -14.24 -5.56 -16.19
N GLU A 139 -13.42 -4.94 -17.04
CA GLU A 139 -13.64 -3.56 -17.46
C GLU A 139 -14.99 -3.35 -18.13
N ALA A 140 -15.36 -4.24 -19.07
CA ALA A 140 -16.65 -4.17 -19.75
C ALA A 140 -17.80 -4.26 -18.75
N ALA A 141 -17.72 -5.18 -17.78
CA ALA A 141 -18.73 -5.34 -16.75
C ALA A 141 -18.84 -4.10 -15.84
N LEU A 142 -17.71 -3.55 -15.38
CA LEU A 142 -17.68 -2.35 -14.55
C LEU A 142 -18.23 -1.12 -15.31
N LYS A 143 -17.80 -0.91 -16.56
CA LYS A 143 -18.28 0.19 -17.42
C LYS A 143 -19.79 0.09 -17.70
N ASN A 144 -20.31 -1.13 -17.86
CA ASN A 144 -21.75 -1.40 -18.02
C ASN A 144 -22.54 -1.38 -16.70
N LYS A 145 -21.87 -1.21 -15.55
CA LYS A 145 -22.47 -1.29 -14.21
C LYS A 145 -23.17 -2.62 -13.96
N ASP A 146 -22.65 -3.70 -14.54
CA ASP A 146 -23.15 -5.06 -14.34
C ASP A 146 -22.35 -5.75 -13.23
N LEU A 147 -22.88 -5.67 -12.00
CA LEU A 147 -22.25 -6.24 -10.81
C LEU A 147 -22.08 -7.76 -10.90
N ALA A 148 -23.07 -8.47 -11.45
CA ALA A 148 -23.02 -9.93 -11.54
C ALA A 148 -21.91 -10.36 -12.52
N ALA A 149 -21.83 -9.71 -13.68
CA ALA A 149 -20.75 -9.93 -14.64
C ALA A 149 -19.39 -9.54 -14.06
N ALA A 150 -19.29 -8.44 -13.30
CA ALA A 150 -18.02 -8.01 -12.70
C ALA A 150 -17.50 -9.03 -11.67
N LYS A 151 -18.38 -9.56 -10.82
CA LYS A 151 -18.06 -10.63 -9.86
C LYS A 151 -17.58 -11.90 -10.55
N GLN A 152 -18.25 -12.30 -11.63
CA GLN A 152 -17.84 -13.46 -12.40
C GLN A 152 -16.48 -13.23 -13.07
N ALA A 153 -16.31 -12.10 -13.76
CA ALA A 153 -15.12 -11.79 -14.54
C ALA A 153 -13.86 -11.57 -13.67
N VAL A 154 -14.00 -11.11 -12.42
CA VAL A 154 -12.84 -10.87 -11.54
C VAL A 154 -12.29 -12.15 -10.89
N THR A 155 -13.04 -13.25 -10.95
CA THR A 155 -12.61 -14.55 -10.38
C THR A 155 -11.30 -15.06 -11.00
N PRO A 156 -11.18 -15.20 -12.33
CA PRO A 156 -9.93 -15.65 -12.95
C PRO A 156 -8.75 -14.71 -12.66
N ILE A 157 -8.97 -13.39 -12.59
CA ILE A 157 -7.90 -12.45 -12.19
C ILE A 157 -7.40 -12.77 -10.78
N GLY A 158 -8.31 -13.11 -9.85
CA GLY A 158 -7.93 -13.51 -8.50
C GLY A 158 -7.12 -14.80 -8.43
N GLU A 159 -7.46 -15.79 -9.26
CA GLU A 159 -6.74 -17.07 -9.36
C GLU A 159 -5.35 -16.88 -9.98
N HIS A 160 -5.25 -16.18 -11.12
CA HIS A 160 -3.96 -15.93 -11.77
C HIS A 160 -3.07 -14.97 -10.96
N SER A 161 -3.64 -14.05 -10.18
CA SER A 161 -2.86 -13.24 -9.23
C SER A 161 -2.28 -14.08 -8.08
N HIS A 162 -2.99 -15.14 -7.67
CA HIS A 162 -2.46 -16.10 -6.70
C HIS A 162 -1.33 -16.93 -7.32
N ASP A 163 -1.47 -17.38 -8.57
CA ASP A 163 -0.39 -18.08 -9.28
C ASP A 163 0.84 -17.18 -9.49
N LEU A 164 0.62 -15.90 -9.86
CA LEU A 164 1.68 -14.90 -9.93
C LEU A 164 2.42 -14.76 -8.60
N THR A 165 1.72 -14.82 -7.47
CA THR A 165 2.32 -14.75 -6.14
C THR A 165 3.24 -15.96 -5.88
N HIS A 166 2.78 -17.17 -6.22
CA HIS A 166 3.59 -18.39 -6.09
C HIS A 166 4.81 -18.35 -6.99
N ASP A 167 4.67 -17.89 -8.22
CA ASP A 167 5.78 -17.76 -9.15
C ASP A 167 6.76 -16.66 -8.73
N PHE A 168 6.26 -15.57 -8.16
CA PHE A 168 7.09 -14.48 -7.63
C PHE A 168 8.00 -14.95 -6.50
N TYR A 169 7.43 -15.46 -5.40
CA TYR A 169 8.23 -15.86 -4.24
C TYR A 169 8.86 -17.25 -4.36
N GLY A 170 8.23 -18.18 -5.10
CA GLY A 170 8.69 -19.56 -5.21
C GLY A 170 9.68 -19.80 -6.35
N LYS A 171 9.69 -18.97 -7.39
CA LYS A 171 10.58 -19.15 -8.56
C LYS A 171 11.44 -17.92 -8.82
N TRP A 172 10.82 -16.75 -8.92
CA TRP A 172 11.50 -15.55 -9.41
C TRP A 172 12.48 -14.98 -8.38
N VAL A 173 12.03 -14.65 -7.17
CA VAL A 173 12.87 -14.10 -6.10
C VAL A 173 14.05 -15.04 -5.79
N PRO A 174 13.86 -16.36 -5.56
CA PRO A 174 14.98 -17.25 -5.20
C PRO A 174 15.99 -17.48 -6.34
N ALA A 175 15.57 -17.31 -7.60
CA ALA A 175 16.45 -17.48 -8.75
C ALA A 175 17.36 -16.26 -8.99
N ARG A 176 17.12 -15.14 -8.31
CA ARG A 176 17.92 -13.92 -8.50
C ARG A 176 19.28 -14.03 -7.81
N LYS A 177 20.28 -13.46 -8.47
CA LYS A 177 21.61 -13.24 -7.89
C LYS A 177 21.70 -11.82 -7.40
N ALA A 178 22.58 -11.56 -6.43
CA ALA A 178 22.82 -10.20 -5.93
C ALA A 178 23.16 -9.19 -7.06
N ALA A 179 23.82 -9.63 -8.13
CA ALA A 179 24.15 -8.79 -9.29
C ALA A 179 22.96 -8.42 -10.18
N ASP A 180 21.81 -9.08 -10.02
CA ASP A 180 20.59 -8.80 -10.80
C ASP A 180 19.81 -7.59 -10.23
N PHE A 181 20.17 -7.15 -9.04
CA PHE A 181 19.50 -6.07 -8.33
C PHE A 181 20.32 -4.78 -8.37
N GLY A 182 19.68 -3.68 -8.77
CA GLY A 182 20.25 -2.35 -8.61
C GLY A 182 20.40 -1.96 -7.14
N SER A 183 21.07 -0.84 -6.87
CA SER A 183 21.24 -0.32 -5.51
C SER A 183 19.94 -0.03 -4.77
N MET A 184 18.81 0.03 -5.49
CA MET A 184 17.50 0.43 -4.98
C MET A 184 16.49 -0.72 -4.86
N ALA A 185 16.86 -1.96 -5.20
CA ALA A 185 16.01 -3.14 -4.98
C ALA A 185 15.56 -3.30 -3.52
N ALA A 186 16.41 -2.84 -2.60
CA ALA A 186 16.12 -2.83 -1.16
C ALA A 186 14.87 -2.01 -0.80
N HIS A 187 14.48 -1.00 -1.60
CA HIS A 187 13.26 -0.21 -1.33
C HIS A 187 12.00 -1.03 -1.54
N ALA A 188 11.83 -1.61 -2.73
CA ALA A 188 10.68 -2.46 -3.04
C ALA A 188 10.64 -3.67 -2.09
N ALA A 189 11.78 -4.30 -1.85
CA ALA A 189 11.88 -5.42 -0.92
C ALA A 189 11.54 -5.02 0.52
N TYR A 190 11.94 -3.84 0.99
CA TYR A 190 11.55 -3.33 2.30
C TYR A 190 10.03 -3.16 2.42
N LEU A 191 9.38 -2.57 1.41
CA LEU A 191 7.92 -2.42 1.39
C LEU A 191 7.22 -3.78 1.44
N ASP A 192 7.72 -4.74 0.65
CA ASP A 192 7.18 -6.09 0.60
C ASP A 192 7.38 -6.85 1.92
N LEU A 193 8.59 -6.79 2.48
CA LEU A 193 8.95 -7.45 3.73
C LEU A 193 8.12 -6.91 4.90
N SER A 194 8.08 -5.58 5.07
CA SER A 194 7.30 -4.93 6.13
C SER A 194 5.80 -5.19 5.99
N GLY A 195 5.29 -5.20 4.75
CA GLY A 195 3.92 -5.55 4.43
C GLY A 195 3.58 -6.99 4.83
N ASN A 196 4.39 -7.97 4.45
CA ASN A 196 4.16 -9.38 4.80
C ASN A 196 4.28 -9.64 6.30
N ILE A 197 5.21 -8.98 7.01
CA ILE A 197 5.30 -9.07 8.48
C ILE A 197 4.04 -8.52 9.16
N SER A 198 3.57 -7.34 8.72
CA SER A 198 2.35 -6.73 9.25
C SER A 198 1.11 -7.59 9.00
N ASP A 199 0.97 -8.16 7.81
CA ASP A 199 -0.13 -9.06 7.45
C ASP A 199 -0.04 -10.36 8.26
N MET A 200 1.13 -11.01 8.35
CA MET A 200 1.33 -12.21 9.17
C MET A 200 0.87 -12.02 10.62
N ARG A 201 1.26 -10.91 11.26
CA ARG A 201 0.81 -10.56 12.62
C ARG A 201 -0.70 -10.38 12.70
N SER A 202 -1.28 -9.69 11.71
CA SER A 202 -2.72 -9.49 11.63
C SER A 202 -3.46 -10.81 11.48
N ARG A 203 -2.94 -11.74 10.67
CA ARG A 203 -3.51 -13.08 10.45
C ARG A 203 -3.43 -13.95 11.69
N ILE A 204 -2.31 -13.93 12.42
CA ILE A 204 -2.22 -14.62 13.72
C ILE A 204 -3.30 -14.09 14.70
N THR A 205 -3.56 -12.78 14.69
CA THR A 205 -4.61 -12.17 15.52
C THR A 205 -6.02 -12.57 15.04
N GLN A 206 -6.27 -12.65 13.74
CA GLN A 206 -7.55 -13.11 13.19
C GLN A 206 -7.81 -14.60 13.49
N TRP A 207 -6.76 -15.42 13.45
CA TRP A 207 -6.83 -16.82 13.84
C TRP A 207 -7.20 -17.00 15.32
N GLU A 208 -6.70 -16.14 16.20
CA GLU A 208 -7.18 -16.06 17.59
C GLU A 208 -8.68 -15.74 17.68
N GLY A 209 -9.18 -14.90 16.77
CA GLY A 209 -10.60 -14.60 16.62
C GLY A 209 -11.45 -15.74 16.04
N GLY A 210 -10.85 -16.89 15.71
CA GLY A 210 -11.52 -18.09 15.20
C GLY A 210 -11.47 -18.27 13.69
N ASP A 211 -10.85 -17.34 12.94
CA ASP A 211 -10.69 -17.49 11.49
C ASP A 211 -9.58 -18.50 11.15
N GLN A 212 -9.97 -19.75 10.89
CA GLN A 212 -9.02 -20.81 10.56
C GLN A 212 -8.31 -20.59 9.22
N ASN A 213 -8.87 -19.82 8.28
CA ASN A 213 -8.20 -19.54 7.02
C ASN A 213 -6.98 -18.64 7.23
N SER A 214 -7.03 -17.79 8.27
CA SER A 214 -5.91 -16.91 8.62
C SER A 214 -4.66 -17.67 9.07
N LEU A 215 -4.77 -18.91 9.58
CA LEU A 215 -3.59 -19.75 9.85
C LEU A 215 -2.81 -20.03 8.56
N ASN A 216 -3.48 -20.51 7.52
CA ASN A 216 -2.83 -20.85 6.25
C ASN A 216 -2.23 -19.59 5.60
N THR A 217 -2.95 -18.47 5.64
CA THR A 217 -2.40 -17.20 5.14
C THR A 217 -1.19 -16.75 5.97
N ALA A 218 -1.20 -16.90 7.30
CA ALA A 218 -0.02 -16.57 8.12
C ALA A 218 1.19 -17.44 7.76
N MET A 219 0.98 -18.73 7.45
CA MET A 219 2.05 -19.63 6.97
C MET A 219 2.62 -19.18 5.63
N GLU A 220 1.76 -18.89 4.65
CA GLU A 220 2.20 -18.34 3.36
C GLU A 220 2.99 -17.04 3.54
N LYS A 221 2.58 -16.18 4.49
CA LYS A 221 3.29 -14.92 4.76
C LYS A 221 4.68 -15.17 5.35
N ALA A 222 4.83 -16.16 6.23
CA ALA A 222 6.14 -16.56 6.74
C ALA A 222 7.06 -17.05 5.62
N GLU A 223 6.54 -17.87 4.70
CA GLU A 223 7.30 -18.37 3.53
C GLU A 223 7.75 -17.23 2.60
N ARG A 224 6.88 -16.23 2.38
CA ARG A 224 7.23 -15.03 1.59
C ARG A 224 8.32 -14.19 2.26
N ILE A 225 8.25 -14.05 3.59
CA ILE A 225 9.29 -13.37 4.38
C ILE A 225 10.62 -14.10 4.22
N GLU A 226 10.65 -15.43 4.38
CA GLU A 226 11.86 -16.24 4.17
C GLU A 226 12.44 -16.04 2.76
N ALA A 227 11.60 -16.13 1.72
CA ALA A 227 12.03 -15.92 0.34
C ALA A 227 12.65 -14.53 0.12
N LEU A 228 12.11 -13.47 0.73
CA LEU A 228 12.66 -12.11 0.64
C LEU A 228 13.99 -11.96 1.39
N LEU A 229 14.11 -12.54 2.59
CA LEU A 229 15.33 -12.47 3.38
C LEU A 229 16.52 -13.11 2.64
N HIS A 230 16.28 -14.20 1.92
CA HIS A 230 17.34 -14.96 1.23
C HIS A 230 17.52 -14.60 -0.25
N GLY A 231 16.46 -14.13 -0.91
CA GLY A 231 16.46 -13.82 -2.33
C GLY A 231 16.83 -12.38 -2.69
N VAL A 232 16.83 -11.46 -1.73
CA VAL A 232 17.17 -10.05 -1.94
C VAL A 232 18.52 -9.71 -1.31
N PRO A 233 19.44 -9.05 -2.04
CA PRO A 233 20.64 -8.50 -1.45
C PRO A 233 20.31 -7.26 -0.61
N TRP A 234 20.41 -7.40 0.70
CA TRP A 234 20.21 -6.30 1.63
C TRP A 234 21.47 -5.42 1.71
N PRO A 235 21.31 -4.08 1.75
CA PRO A 235 22.43 -3.18 1.89
C PRO A 235 22.93 -3.17 3.34
N PRO A 236 24.24 -2.93 3.58
CA PRO A 236 24.85 -2.98 4.91
C PRO A 236 24.16 -2.14 6.00
N ALA A 237 23.48 -1.07 5.61
CA ALA A 237 22.72 -0.23 6.54
C ALA A 237 21.52 -0.95 7.19
N LEU A 238 21.02 -2.03 6.56
CA LEU A 238 19.84 -2.79 6.96
C LEU A 238 20.17 -4.19 7.51
N ASP A 239 21.39 -4.69 7.29
CA ASP A 239 21.82 -6.06 7.63
C ASP A 239 21.45 -6.48 9.05
N GLU A 240 21.72 -5.63 10.05
CA GLU A 240 21.47 -5.96 11.45
C GLU A 240 19.98 -6.26 11.71
N ALA A 241 19.08 -5.42 11.20
CA ALA A 241 17.64 -5.61 11.38
C ALA A 241 17.12 -6.81 10.57
N VAL A 242 17.63 -7.01 9.35
CA VAL A 242 17.31 -8.15 8.49
C VAL A 242 17.73 -9.47 9.18
N GLU A 243 18.94 -9.53 9.73
CA GLU A 243 19.47 -10.70 10.45
C GLU A 243 18.64 -11.02 11.70
N MET A 244 18.14 -10.00 12.40
CA MET A 244 17.23 -10.21 13.54
C MET A 244 15.90 -10.82 13.11
N ILE A 245 15.32 -10.37 11.99
CA ILE A 245 14.10 -10.97 11.42
C ILE A 245 14.38 -12.43 11.03
N GLU A 246 15.48 -12.69 10.32
CA GLU A 246 15.89 -14.02 9.87
C GLU A 246 16.05 -15.00 11.03
N LYS A 247 16.68 -14.57 12.14
CA LYS A 247 16.83 -15.41 13.33
C LYS A 247 15.51 -15.68 14.05
N ALA A 248 14.57 -14.74 14.02
CA ALA A 248 13.30 -14.84 14.75
C ALA A 248 12.23 -15.64 13.99
N LEU A 249 12.22 -15.58 12.65
CA LEU A 249 11.19 -16.19 11.80
C LEU A 249 11.00 -17.71 12.01
N PRO A 250 12.04 -18.56 12.17
CA PRO A 250 11.87 -20.01 12.31
C PRO A 250 11.00 -20.42 13.51
N ALA A 251 11.00 -19.63 14.59
CA ALA A 251 10.14 -19.88 15.74
C ALA A 251 8.66 -19.65 15.41
N VAL A 252 8.35 -18.64 14.59
CA VAL A 252 6.99 -18.36 14.11
C VAL A 252 6.51 -19.51 13.24
N GLU A 253 7.33 -19.92 12.26
CA GLU A 253 6.98 -21.03 11.37
C GLU A 253 6.75 -22.34 12.13
N THR A 254 7.62 -22.65 13.09
CA THR A 254 7.49 -23.85 13.93
C THR A 254 6.15 -23.83 14.67
N ALA A 255 5.78 -22.70 15.25
CA ALA A 255 4.51 -22.55 15.95
C ALA A 255 3.30 -22.64 15.01
N LEU A 256 3.34 -22.01 13.84
CA LEU A 256 2.27 -22.07 12.83
C LEU A 256 2.08 -23.50 12.30
N LYS A 257 3.17 -24.20 11.94
CA LYS A 257 3.15 -25.60 11.51
C LYS A 257 2.59 -26.53 12.59
N ALA A 258 2.90 -26.24 13.87
CA ALA A 258 2.34 -26.96 15.02
C ALA A 258 0.88 -26.58 15.35
N LYS A 259 0.31 -25.57 14.68
CA LYS A 259 -0.99 -24.97 14.99
C LYS A 259 -1.09 -24.50 16.46
N ASP A 260 0.04 -24.07 17.03
CA ASP A 260 0.11 -23.51 18.38
C ASP A 260 -0.01 -22.00 18.33
N LEU A 261 -1.24 -21.49 18.53
CA LEU A 261 -1.55 -20.07 18.51
C LEU A 261 -0.79 -19.30 19.60
N ALA A 262 -0.65 -19.86 20.80
CA ALA A 262 0.01 -19.18 21.91
C ALA A 262 1.51 -19.02 21.61
N ALA A 263 2.14 -20.08 21.13
CA ALA A 263 3.54 -20.02 20.68
C ALA A 263 3.71 -19.07 19.49
N ALA A 264 2.79 -19.06 18.52
CA ALA A 264 2.88 -18.18 17.35
C ALA A 264 2.80 -16.70 17.75
N LYS A 265 1.89 -16.36 18.69
CA LYS A 265 1.77 -15.01 19.24
C LYS A 265 3.04 -14.56 19.96
N GLN A 266 3.67 -15.45 20.72
CA GLN A 266 4.92 -15.14 21.41
C GLN A 266 6.07 -15.00 20.41
N ALA A 267 6.17 -15.91 19.45
CA ALA A 267 7.26 -15.97 18.49
C ALA A 267 7.24 -14.80 17.49
N VAL A 268 6.07 -14.22 17.18
CA VAL A 268 5.97 -13.12 16.22
C VAL A 268 6.39 -11.76 16.82
N THR A 269 6.48 -11.64 18.15
CA THR A 269 6.89 -10.38 18.80
C THR A 269 8.30 -9.95 18.39
N PRO A 270 9.35 -10.79 18.49
CA PRO A 270 10.69 -10.42 18.03
C PRO A 270 10.75 -10.05 16.54
N VAL A 271 9.97 -10.72 15.67
CA VAL A 271 9.87 -10.36 14.25
C VAL A 271 9.28 -8.95 14.09
N GLY A 272 8.26 -8.62 14.88
CA GLY A 272 7.63 -7.30 14.87
C GLY A 272 8.54 -6.18 15.38
N GLU A 273 9.36 -6.45 16.41
CA GLU A 273 10.36 -5.53 16.95
C GLU A 273 11.49 -5.31 15.94
N ALA A 274 12.03 -6.38 15.35
CA ALA A 274 13.06 -6.27 14.32
C ALA A 274 12.56 -5.56 13.05
N SER A 275 11.29 -5.72 12.67
CA SER A 275 10.67 -4.95 11.58
C SER A 275 10.54 -3.45 11.89
N HIS A 276 10.33 -3.10 13.16
CA HIS A 276 10.34 -1.71 13.61
C HIS A 276 11.76 -1.13 13.50
N ASP A 277 12.77 -1.87 13.95
CA ASP A 277 14.17 -1.45 13.83
C ASP A 277 14.62 -1.36 12.36
N LEU A 278 14.13 -2.26 11.51
CA LEU A 278 14.32 -2.19 10.06
C LEU A 278 13.76 -0.88 9.48
N THR A 279 12.59 -0.43 9.95
CA THR A 279 11.98 0.84 9.51
C THR A 279 12.88 2.02 9.85
N HIS A 280 13.43 2.06 11.06
CA HIS A 280 14.39 3.10 11.45
C HIS A 280 15.66 3.02 10.61
N ALA A 281 16.25 1.83 10.47
CA ALA A 281 17.44 1.64 9.63
C ALA A 281 17.19 2.07 8.17
N PHE A 282 15.99 1.80 7.65
CA PHE A 282 15.56 2.17 6.31
C PHE A 282 15.53 3.68 6.13
N TYR A 283 14.69 4.41 6.88
CA TYR A 283 14.56 5.86 6.66
C TYR A 283 15.74 6.67 7.21
N GLU A 284 16.25 6.33 8.38
CA GLU A 284 17.25 7.16 9.08
C GLU A 284 18.67 6.93 8.58
N LYS A 285 18.98 5.75 8.04
CA LYS A 285 20.34 5.42 7.55
C LYS A 285 20.41 5.23 6.05
N TRP A 286 19.47 4.46 5.48
CA TRP A 286 19.57 4.08 4.07
C TRP A 286 18.99 5.16 3.13
N VAL A 287 17.73 5.56 3.32
CA VAL A 287 17.07 6.60 2.51
C VAL A 287 17.79 7.94 2.69
N SER A 288 18.07 8.35 3.93
CA SER A 288 18.77 9.61 4.24
C SER A 288 20.20 9.68 3.67
N GLY A 289 20.88 8.53 3.56
CA GLY A 289 22.26 8.42 3.06
C GLY A 289 22.37 8.24 1.55
N LYS A 290 21.25 8.06 0.84
CA LYS A 290 21.20 7.82 -0.60
C LYS A 290 20.55 9.00 -1.30
N HIS A 291 21.36 9.73 -2.06
CA HIS A 291 20.88 10.68 -3.05
C HIS A 291 21.09 10.10 -4.46
N GLY A 292 19.96 9.83 -5.12
CA GLY A 292 19.78 9.73 -6.56
C GLY A 292 20.80 8.97 -7.42
N ALA A 293 20.42 7.77 -7.85
CA ALA A 293 20.52 7.46 -9.27
C ALA A 293 19.13 7.73 -9.88
N GLU A 294 19.08 8.26 -11.12
CA GLU A 294 17.85 8.33 -11.93
C GLU A 294 17.41 6.91 -12.32
N ASP A 295 16.99 6.14 -11.33
CA ASP A 295 16.52 4.77 -11.49
C ASP A 295 14.99 4.73 -11.48
N ALA A 296 14.39 4.12 -12.49
CA ALA A 296 12.94 4.02 -12.61
C ALA A 296 12.34 3.16 -11.48
N GLY A 297 13.05 2.10 -11.05
CA GLY A 297 12.63 1.27 -9.93
C GLY A 297 12.54 2.06 -8.61
N CYS A 298 13.51 2.95 -8.37
CA CYS A 298 13.51 3.89 -7.25
C CYS A 298 12.29 4.82 -7.27
N ALA A 299 12.00 5.46 -8.40
CA ALA A 299 10.84 6.34 -8.52
C ALA A 299 9.52 5.59 -8.29
N GLN A 300 9.41 4.35 -8.77
CA GLN A 300 8.23 3.51 -8.55
C GLN A 300 8.08 3.08 -7.08
N ALA A 301 9.13 2.51 -6.47
CA ALA A 301 9.09 2.13 -5.06
C ALA A 301 8.84 3.35 -4.16
N GLY A 302 9.47 4.48 -4.48
CA GLY A 302 9.26 5.76 -3.85
C GLY A 302 7.82 6.26 -3.94
N TYR A 303 7.18 6.16 -5.11
CA TYR A 303 5.76 6.48 -5.29
C TYR A 303 4.86 5.61 -4.39
N LEU A 304 5.10 4.30 -4.35
CA LEU A 304 4.34 3.37 -3.52
C LEU A 304 4.49 3.71 -2.03
N ASP A 305 5.73 3.93 -1.59
CA ASP A 305 6.05 4.27 -0.20
C ASP A 305 5.43 5.61 0.21
N LEU A 306 5.59 6.63 -0.63
CA LEU A 306 5.03 7.96 -0.40
C LEU A 306 3.50 7.90 -0.30
N SER A 307 2.84 7.17 -1.20
CA SER A 307 1.39 7.01 -1.21
C SER A 307 0.87 6.34 0.05
N VAL A 308 1.55 5.29 0.54
CA VAL A 308 1.22 4.62 1.80
C VAL A 308 1.40 5.58 2.98
N ASN A 309 2.53 6.28 3.08
CA ASN A 309 2.76 7.20 4.20
C ASN A 309 1.80 8.40 4.20
N VAL A 310 1.42 8.94 3.03
CA VAL A 310 0.39 10.00 2.94
C VAL A 310 -0.98 9.49 3.40
N SER A 311 -1.38 8.31 2.96
CA SER A 311 -2.65 7.69 3.39
C SER A 311 -2.67 7.45 4.91
N ASP A 312 -1.58 6.89 5.44
CA ASP A 312 -1.41 6.65 6.87
C ASP A 312 -1.43 7.95 7.67
N LEU A 313 -0.69 8.98 7.25
CA LEU A 313 -0.67 10.29 7.90
C LEU A 313 -2.08 10.85 8.08
N ARG A 314 -2.89 10.83 7.00
CA ARG A 314 -4.28 11.31 7.02
C ARG A 314 -5.16 10.49 7.97
N SER A 315 -5.01 9.15 7.92
CA SER A 315 -5.73 8.23 8.79
C SER A 315 -5.40 8.47 10.27
N ARG A 316 -4.11 8.66 10.58
CA ARG A 316 -3.63 8.91 11.95
C ARG A 316 -4.07 10.26 12.50
N ILE A 317 -4.06 11.32 11.69
CA ILE A 317 -4.64 12.61 12.10
C ILE A 317 -6.13 12.45 12.43
N THR A 318 -6.88 11.68 11.63
CA THR A 318 -8.30 11.40 11.89
C THR A 318 -8.51 10.58 13.18
N GLN A 319 -7.67 9.57 13.44
CA GLN A 319 -7.72 8.78 14.67
C GLN A 319 -7.37 9.61 15.90
N TRP A 320 -6.39 10.51 15.78
CA TRP A 320 -6.03 11.45 16.83
C TRP A 320 -7.17 12.45 17.13
N GLU A 321 -7.89 12.93 16.11
CA GLU A 321 -9.13 13.69 16.27
C GLU A 321 -10.19 12.89 17.05
N GLY A 322 -10.26 11.57 16.82
CA GLY A 322 -11.09 10.63 17.57
C GLY A 322 -10.61 10.32 19.00
N GLY A 323 -9.49 10.90 19.44
CA GLY A 323 -8.96 10.78 20.80
C GLY A 323 -7.79 9.80 20.98
N ASP A 324 -7.35 9.10 19.93
CA ASP A 324 -6.19 8.21 19.99
C ASP A 324 -4.88 9.01 20.06
N GLN A 325 -4.34 9.18 21.26
CA GLN A 325 -3.10 9.94 21.46
C GLN A 325 -1.87 9.26 20.86
N ASN A 326 -1.87 7.94 20.68
CA ASN A 326 -0.74 7.25 20.03
C ASN A 326 -0.65 7.64 18.55
N SER A 327 -1.79 7.93 17.92
CA SER A 327 -1.84 8.34 16.52
C SER A 327 -1.17 9.69 16.25
N LEU A 328 -1.01 10.57 17.25
CA LEU A 328 -0.19 11.78 17.10
C LEU A 328 1.27 11.44 16.81
N ASN A 329 1.88 10.56 17.63
CA ASN A 329 3.28 10.18 17.45
C ASN A 329 3.49 9.49 16.10
N ILE A 330 2.58 8.58 15.73
CA ILE A 330 2.65 7.91 14.43
C ILE A 330 2.48 8.92 13.29
N ALA A 331 1.57 9.89 13.40
CA ALA A 331 1.42 10.94 12.39
C ALA A 331 2.71 11.77 12.24
N THR A 332 3.41 12.08 13.35
CA THR A 332 4.72 12.74 13.31
C THR A 332 5.75 11.90 12.57
N GLU A 333 5.91 10.62 12.92
CA GLU A 333 6.83 9.73 12.19
C GLU A 333 6.48 9.63 10.70
N LYS A 334 5.19 9.63 10.34
CA LYS A 334 4.75 9.57 8.95
C LYS A 334 5.10 10.84 8.17
N ALA A 335 4.98 12.01 8.80
CA ALA A 335 5.42 13.27 8.20
C ALA A 335 6.95 13.27 7.96
N GLU A 336 7.74 12.81 8.93
CA GLU A 336 9.20 12.70 8.81
C GLU A 336 9.62 11.72 7.68
N ARG A 337 8.91 10.59 7.53
CA ARG A 337 9.16 9.65 6.43
C ARG A 337 8.81 10.24 5.07
N ILE A 338 7.72 11.00 4.98
CA ILE A 338 7.35 11.72 3.76
C ILE A 338 8.46 12.72 3.40
N GLU A 339 8.95 13.50 4.36
CA GLU A 339 10.07 14.43 4.15
C GLU A 339 11.32 13.70 3.61
N ALA A 340 11.70 12.60 4.25
CA ALA A 340 12.85 11.79 3.84
C ALA A 340 12.72 11.28 2.39
N LEU A 341 11.54 10.81 1.99
CA LEU A 341 11.28 10.32 0.64
C LEU A 341 11.34 11.45 -0.40
N LEU A 342 10.74 12.61 -0.09
CA LEU A 342 10.74 13.77 -0.99
C LEU A 342 12.17 14.24 -1.31
N HIS A 343 13.07 14.21 -0.31
CA HIS A 343 14.46 14.65 -0.48
C HIS A 343 15.39 13.58 -1.07
N ALA A 344 15.15 12.29 -0.82
CA ALA A 344 16.05 11.22 -1.23
C ALA A 344 15.84 10.77 -2.69
N ILE A 345 14.58 10.84 -3.16
CA ILE A 345 14.20 10.30 -4.47
C ILE A 345 14.34 11.38 -5.56
N PRO A 346 15.11 11.13 -6.62
CA PRO A 346 15.12 12.01 -7.79
C PRO A 346 13.83 11.78 -8.60
N TRP A 347 12.81 12.58 -8.33
CA TRP A 347 11.51 12.43 -8.97
C TRP A 347 11.57 12.74 -10.48
N PRO A 348 11.12 11.83 -11.35
CA PRO A 348 11.00 12.10 -12.78
C PRO A 348 10.15 13.35 -13.05
N ALA A 349 10.46 14.09 -14.11
CA ALA A 349 9.75 15.33 -14.47
C ALA A 349 8.23 15.14 -14.64
N ALA A 350 7.78 13.94 -15.04
CA ALA A 350 6.35 13.61 -15.12
C ALA A 350 5.65 13.63 -13.76
N LEU A 351 6.38 13.41 -12.66
CA LEU A 351 5.89 13.32 -11.28
C LEU A 351 6.23 14.56 -10.44
N SER A 352 7.09 15.46 -10.93
CA SER A 352 7.66 16.53 -10.09
C SER A 352 6.63 17.53 -9.59
N GLU A 353 5.67 17.96 -10.43
CA GLU A 353 4.67 18.94 -10.02
C GLU A 353 3.85 18.51 -8.79
N PRO A 354 3.21 17.32 -8.76
CA PRO A 354 2.49 16.90 -7.55
C PRO A 354 3.42 16.62 -6.37
N VAL A 355 4.65 16.13 -6.59
CA VAL A 355 5.65 15.97 -5.52
C VAL A 355 5.98 17.32 -4.86
N GLU A 356 6.25 18.36 -5.65
CA GLU A 356 6.51 19.71 -5.13
C GLU A 356 5.32 20.28 -4.34
N LYS A 357 4.08 19.94 -4.73
CA LYS A 357 2.89 20.34 -3.97
C LYS A 357 2.85 19.67 -2.59
N ILE A 358 3.21 18.38 -2.51
CA ILE A 358 3.34 17.67 -1.22
C ILE A 358 4.42 18.33 -0.37
N GLU A 359 5.61 18.55 -0.95
CA GLU A 359 6.75 19.18 -0.28
C GLU A 359 6.42 20.57 0.29
N LYS A 360 5.74 21.42 -0.50
CA LYS A 360 5.33 22.77 -0.04
C LYS A 360 4.29 22.73 1.08
N ALA A 361 3.44 21.70 1.13
CA ALA A 361 2.38 21.58 2.14
C ALA A 361 2.87 20.95 3.46
N LEU A 362 3.88 20.08 3.40
CA LEU A 362 4.37 19.31 4.55
C LEU A 362 4.78 20.16 5.77
N PRO A 363 5.51 21.29 5.64
CA PRO A 363 5.90 22.10 6.81
C PRO A 363 4.73 22.59 7.65
N SER A 364 3.56 22.83 7.03
CA SER A 364 2.36 23.24 7.77
C SER A 364 1.77 22.10 8.61
N VAL A 365 1.86 20.87 8.11
CA VAL A 365 1.44 19.67 8.87
C VAL A 365 2.37 19.45 10.05
N GLU A 366 3.68 19.48 9.82
CA GLU A 366 4.69 19.31 10.88
C GLU A 366 4.54 20.36 11.98
N ALA A 367 4.35 21.63 11.61
CA ALA A 367 4.10 22.70 12.56
C ALA A 367 2.85 22.43 13.41
N ALA A 368 1.76 21.95 12.81
CA ALA A 368 0.53 21.63 13.52
C ALA A 368 0.68 20.40 14.43
N LEU A 369 1.36 19.34 13.98
CA LEU A 369 1.66 18.16 14.80
C LEU A 369 2.53 18.53 16.01
N LYS A 370 3.57 19.35 15.80
CA LYS A 370 4.44 19.86 16.86
C LYS A 370 3.68 20.73 17.86
N ALA A 371 2.73 21.54 17.38
CA ALA A 371 1.85 22.35 18.22
C ALA A 371 0.77 21.52 18.93
N LYS A 372 0.63 20.23 18.58
CA LYS A 372 -0.45 19.34 19.04
C LYS A 372 -1.85 19.92 18.74
N ASP A 373 -1.97 20.63 17.63
CA ASP A 373 -3.23 21.20 17.15
C ASP A 373 -3.84 20.29 16.06
N VAL A 374 -4.80 19.47 16.47
CA VAL A 374 -5.45 18.50 15.58
C VAL A 374 -6.30 19.16 14.49
N ALA A 375 -6.92 20.31 14.79
CA ALA A 375 -7.73 21.03 13.80
C ALA A 375 -6.83 21.64 12.72
N ALA A 376 -5.72 22.26 13.12
CA ALA A 376 -4.71 22.76 12.19
C ALA A 376 -4.08 21.62 11.37
N ALA A 377 -3.77 20.48 11.99
CA ALA A 377 -3.18 19.33 11.29
C ALA A 377 -4.13 18.77 10.22
N LYS A 378 -5.43 18.65 10.54
CA LYS A 378 -6.47 18.21 9.61
C LYS A 378 -6.63 19.15 8.43
N GLN A 379 -6.59 20.46 8.67
CA GLN A 379 -6.63 21.45 7.60
C GLN A 379 -5.36 21.39 6.74
N ALA A 380 -4.20 21.28 7.36
CA ALA A 380 -2.90 21.29 6.69
C ALA A 380 -2.63 20.02 5.86
N VAL A 381 -3.20 18.87 6.23
CA VAL A 381 -2.98 17.61 5.49
C VAL A 381 -3.88 17.48 4.25
N ALA A 382 -4.93 18.29 4.11
CA ALA A 382 -5.83 18.20 2.96
C ALA A 382 -5.12 18.45 1.60
N PRO A 383 -4.28 19.50 1.44
CA PRO A 383 -3.49 19.71 0.22
C PRO A 383 -2.53 18.56 -0.09
N ILE A 384 -1.95 17.89 0.92
CA ILE A 384 -1.11 16.71 0.72
C ILE A 384 -1.94 15.55 0.13
N GLY A 385 -3.17 15.36 0.62
CA GLY A 385 -4.09 14.36 0.08
C GLY A 385 -4.47 14.61 -1.37
N GLU A 386 -4.74 15.85 -1.74
CA GLU A 386 -5.03 16.26 -3.13
C GLU A 386 -3.81 16.08 -4.03
N ALA A 387 -2.62 16.50 -3.57
CA ALA A 387 -1.39 16.35 -4.33
C ALA A 387 -0.97 14.88 -4.51
N SER A 388 -1.24 14.00 -3.53
CA SER A 388 -1.03 12.54 -3.67
C SER A 388 -2.01 11.89 -4.66
N HIS A 389 -3.24 12.41 -4.74
CA HIS A 389 -4.18 12.03 -5.79
C HIS A 389 -3.67 12.46 -7.17
N ASP A 390 -3.23 13.72 -7.33
CA ASP A 390 -2.59 14.20 -8.55
C ASP A 390 -1.35 13.38 -8.93
N LEU A 391 -0.53 12.99 -7.94
CA LEU A 391 0.63 12.14 -8.12
C LEU A 391 0.25 10.78 -8.70
N THR A 392 -0.86 10.20 -8.24
CA THR A 392 -1.37 8.92 -8.75
C THR A 392 -1.75 9.03 -10.22
N HIS A 393 -2.44 10.11 -10.63
CA HIS A 393 -2.72 10.35 -12.05
C HIS A 393 -1.44 10.56 -12.85
N ALA A 394 -0.52 11.38 -12.35
CA ALA A 394 0.77 11.59 -13.00
C ALA A 394 1.56 10.27 -13.18
N PHE A 395 1.50 9.39 -12.18
CA PHE A 395 2.14 8.08 -12.21
C PHE A 395 1.56 7.18 -13.31
N TYR A 396 0.26 6.86 -13.26
CA TYR A 396 -0.33 5.89 -14.19
C TYR A 396 -0.66 6.44 -15.57
N GLU A 397 -0.92 7.74 -15.70
CA GLU A 397 -1.36 8.33 -16.98
C GLU A 397 -0.21 8.94 -17.78
N LYS A 398 0.89 9.33 -17.12
CA LYS A 398 2.03 9.99 -17.77
C LYS A 398 3.31 9.20 -17.66
N TRP A 399 3.72 8.86 -16.45
CA TRP A 399 5.03 8.25 -16.22
C TRP A 399 5.08 6.79 -16.67
N VAL A 400 4.16 5.94 -16.20
CA VAL A 400 4.07 4.52 -16.58
C VAL A 400 3.96 4.34 -18.10
N PRO A 401 3.08 5.07 -18.82
CA PRO A 401 3.04 4.99 -20.28
C PRO A 401 4.29 5.57 -20.95
N GLY A 402 4.88 6.63 -20.37
CA GLY A 402 6.11 7.25 -20.87
C GLY A 402 7.31 6.31 -20.87
N MET A 403 7.37 5.36 -19.95
CA MET A 403 8.43 4.33 -19.90
C MET A 403 8.43 3.42 -21.13
N MET A 404 7.30 3.25 -21.82
CA MET A 404 7.22 2.49 -23.07
C MET A 404 7.78 3.27 -24.28
N GLY A 405 7.75 4.60 -24.23
CA GLY A 405 8.06 5.46 -25.39
C GLY A 405 9.55 5.77 -25.58
N THR A 406 10.38 5.67 -24.55
CA THR A 406 11.76 6.15 -24.55
C THR A 406 12.80 5.19 -25.14
N MET A 407 12.40 4.00 -25.61
CA MET A 407 13.35 2.98 -26.12
C MET A 407 13.24 2.70 -27.63
N SER A 408 12.67 3.62 -28.39
CA SER A 408 12.61 3.54 -29.87
C SER A 408 13.75 4.31 -30.59
N HIS A 409 14.87 4.60 -29.93
CA HIS A 409 15.99 5.34 -30.53
C HIS A 409 17.31 4.58 -30.47
#